data_AF-A0A6L7CIT4-F1
#
_entry.id   AF-A0A6L7CIT4-F1
#
_cell.length_a   1.000
_cell.length_b   1.000
_cell.length_c   1.000
_cell.angle_alpha   90.00
_cell.angle_beta   90.00
_cell.angle_gamma   90.00
#
_symmetry.space_group_name_H-M   'P 1'
#
loop_
_entity.id
_entity.type
_entity.pdbx_description
1 polymer ?
#
loop_
_entity_poly.entity_id
_entity_poly.type
_entity_poly.pdbx_seq_one_letter_code
_entity_poly.pdbx_strand_id
1 'polypeptide(L)'
;MFSALRHRTAALALGVCFILPVHASSPKPGDFANTQARHIATFFPGRMTGTPAEMLSADYIRQQFQQMGYRSDIRTFNSRYIYTARDNRKSWHNVTGSTVIAAHEGKAPQQIIIMAHLDTYAPLSDADADANLGGLTLQGMDDNAAGLGVMLELAERLKNTPTEYGIRFV
;
A
#
# COMPACT_ATOMS: atom_id res chain seq x y z
N MET A 1 26.44 -33.83 50.24
CA MET A 1 26.11 -32.61 49.47
C MET A 1 26.05 -32.87 47.96
N PHE A 2 25.35 -33.92 47.50
CA PHE A 2 25.29 -34.30 46.07
C PHE A 2 23.86 -34.45 45.49
N SER A 3 22.81 -34.21 46.29
CA SER A 3 21.42 -34.36 45.85
C SER A 3 20.90 -33.12 45.10
N ALA A 4 21.25 -31.91 45.58
CA ALA A 4 20.73 -30.65 45.02
C ALA A 4 21.24 -30.30 43.61
N LEU A 5 22.38 -30.86 43.19
CA LEU A 5 22.96 -30.59 41.86
C LEU A 5 22.26 -31.38 40.75
N ARG A 6 21.74 -32.58 41.05
CA ARG A 6 21.05 -33.46 40.08
C ARG A 6 19.65 -32.96 39.69
N HIS A 7 19.00 -32.18 40.53
CA HIS A 7 17.68 -31.61 40.23
C HIS A 7 17.76 -30.35 39.37
N ARG A 8 18.88 -29.62 39.40
CA ARG A 8 19.10 -28.43 38.56
C ARG A 8 19.43 -28.77 37.10
N THR A 9 20.12 -29.87 36.85
CA THR A 9 20.41 -30.33 35.48
C THR A 9 19.19 -30.93 34.77
N ALA A 10 18.26 -31.55 35.52
CA ALA A 10 17.02 -32.08 34.96
C ALA A 10 16.06 -30.96 34.50
N ALA A 11 15.99 -29.85 35.24
CA ALA A 11 15.16 -28.71 34.88
C ALA A 11 15.64 -27.97 33.61
N LEU A 12 16.96 -27.92 33.37
CA LEU A 12 17.52 -27.31 32.17
C LEU A 12 17.28 -28.15 30.90
N ALA A 13 17.29 -29.49 31.02
CA ALA A 13 17.05 -30.40 29.91
C ALA A 13 15.57 -30.41 29.45
N LEU A 14 14.62 -30.10 30.34
CA LEU A 14 13.20 -29.98 30.00
C LEU A 14 12.85 -28.64 29.32
N GLY A 15 13.64 -27.57 29.51
CA GLY A 15 13.39 -26.27 28.89
C GLY A 15 13.75 -26.19 27.40
N VAL A 16 14.61 -27.07 26.90
CA VAL A 16 15.08 -27.05 25.50
C VAL A 16 14.19 -27.87 24.57
N CYS A 17 13.36 -28.78 25.10
CA CYS A 17 12.56 -29.72 24.30
C CYS A 17 11.12 -29.26 23.96
N PHE A 18 10.71 -28.06 24.36
CA PHE A 18 9.36 -27.53 24.09
C PHE A 18 9.34 -26.32 23.15
N ILE A 19 10.20 -26.32 22.12
CA ILE A 19 10.00 -25.41 20.98
C ILE A 19 8.99 -26.09 20.05
N LEU A 20 7.70 -26.03 20.42
CA LEU A 20 6.65 -26.43 19.49
C LEU A 20 6.67 -25.44 18.32
N PRO A 21 6.79 -25.91 17.07
CA PRO A 21 6.67 -25.02 15.93
C PRO A 21 5.27 -24.41 15.95
N VAL A 22 5.20 -23.11 16.23
CA VAL A 22 3.98 -22.32 16.03
C VAL A 22 3.73 -22.36 14.52
N HIS A 23 2.77 -23.19 14.10
CA HIS A 23 2.34 -23.22 12.72
C HIS A 23 1.51 -21.95 12.49
N ALA A 24 2.12 -20.96 11.83
CA ALA A 24 1.37 -19.80 11.36
C ALA A 24 0.29 -20.30 10.40
N SER A 25 -0.96 -19.91 10.65
CA SER A 25 -2.06 -20.20 9.72
C SER A 25 -1.76 -19.56 8.38
N SER A 26 -2.00 -20.29 7.28
CA SER A 26 -1.85 -19.72 5.94
C SER A 26 -2.76 -18.50 5.78
N PRO A 27 -2.27 -17.39 5.20
CA PRO A 27 -3.09 -16.21 4.97
C PRO A 27 -4.31 -16.55 4.13
N LYS A 28 -5.49 -16.10 4.56
CA LYS A 28 -6.72 -16.25 3.80
C LYS A 28 -6.82 -15.17 2.72
N PRO A 29 -7.64 -15.38 1.69
CA PRO A 29 -8.00 -14.31 0.79
C PRO A 29 -8.55 -13.09 1.50
N GLY A 30 -8.01 -11.92 1.16
CA GLY A 30 -8.31 -10.64 1.77
C GLY A 30 -7.36 -10.25 2.90
N ASP A 31 -6.59 -11.18 3.50
CA ASP A 31 -5.71 -10.84 4.63
C ASP A 31 -4.58 -9.91 4.18
N PHE A 32 -3.95 -10.21 3.04
CA PHE A 32 -2.89 -9.37 2.49
C PHE A 32 -3.44 -8.01 2.07
N ALA A 33 -4.56 -7.97 1.33
CA ALA A 33 -5.21 -6.73 0.94
C ALA A 33 -5.58 -5.86 2.14
N ASN A 34 -6.15 -6.45 3.19
CA ASN A 34 -6.52 -5.74 4.41
C ASN A 34 -5.28 -5.20 5.15
N THR A 35 -4.19 -5.96 5.25
CA THR A 35 -2.93 -5.48 5.83
C THR A 35 -2.36 -4.31 5.03
N GLN A 36 -2.31 -4.42 3.70
CA GLN A 36 -1.79 -3.37 2.83
C GLN A 36 -2.66 -2.10 2.89
N ALA A 37 -3.98 -2.24 2.79
CA ALA A 37 -4.92 -1.12 2.88
C ALA A 37 -4.78 -0.39 4.22
N ARG A 38 -4.68 -1.13 5.34
CA ARG A 38 -4.45 -0.55 6.67
C ARG A 38 -3.11 0.13 6.80
N HIS A 39 -2.05 -0.45 6.24
CA HIS A 39 -0.74 0.18 6.24
C HIS A 39 -0.81 1.52 5.49
N ILE A 40 -1.31 1.53 4.26
CA ILE A 40 -1.41 2.72 3.42
C ILE A 40 -2.24 3.81 4.12
N ALA A 41 -3.42 3.46 4.62
CA ALA A 41 -4.33 4.39 5.27
C ALA A 41 -3.79 4.96 6.59
N THR A 42 -2.96 4.19 7.31
CA THR A 42 -2.42 4.58 8.62
C THR A 42 -1.15 5.40 8.49
N PHE A 43 -0.24 5.01 7.60
CA PHE A 43 1.08 5.63 7.49
C PHE A 43 1.13 6.74 6.43
N PHE A 44 0.20 6.75 5.48
CA PHE A 44 0.09 7.79 4.44
C PHE A 44 -1.30 8.44 4.41
N PRO A 45 -1.80 8.99 5.54
CA PRO A 45 -3.02 9.78 5.51
C PRO A 45 -2.77 11.10 4.76
N GLY A 46 -3.81 11.64 4.14
CA GLY A 46 -3.74 12.91 3.41
C GLY A 46 -2.82 12.87 2.19
N ARG A 47 -2.74 11.72 1.52
CA ARG A 47 -1.99 11.48 0.28
C ARG A 47 -2.62 12.18 -0.93
N MET A 48 -2.90 13.47 -0.81
CA MET A 48 -3.41 14.32 -1.87
C MET A 48 -2.38 14.45 -2.98
N THR A 49 -2.83 14.50 -4.23
CA THR A 49 -1.95 14.63 -5.41
C THR A 49 -0.91 15.75 -5.21
N GLY A 50 0.38 15.41 -5.34
CA GLY A 50 1.51 16.33 -5.19
C GLY A 50 1.97 16.63 -3.78
N THR A 51 1.44 15.92 -2.77
CA THR A 51 1.94 16.00 -1.40
C THR A 51 3.06 15.00 -1.12
N PRO A 52 3.91 15.24 -0.09
CA PRO A 52 4.88 14.24 0.34
C PRO A 52 4.26 12.91 0.74
N ALA A 53 3.05 12.90 1.32
CA ALA A 53 2.34 11.67 1.66
C ALA A 53 1.97 10.84 0.42
N GLU A 54 1.57 11.51 -0.67
CA GLU A 54 1.33 10.85 -1.96
C GLU A 54 2.62 10.24 -2.53
N MET A 55 3.72 10.98 -2.51
CA MET A 55 5.01 10.49 -3.01
C MET A 55 5.53 9.29 -2.21
N LEU A 56 5.41 9.33 -0.88
CA LEU A 56 5.81 8.23 0.00
C LEU A 56 4.92 7.00 -0.20
N SER A 57 3.61 7.21 -0.39
CA SER A 57 2.67 6.13 -0.72
C SER A 57 3.01 5.50 -2.08
N ALA A 58 3.35 6.31 -3.09
CA ALA A 58 3.78 5.81 -4.39
C ALA A 58 5.06 4.96 -4.29
N ASP A 59 6.06 5.43 -3.54
CA ASP A 59 7.28 4.67 -3.31
C ASP A 59 7.03 3.37 -2.54
N TYR A 60 6.18 3.40 -1.52
CA TYR A 60 5.77 2.19 -0.81
C TYR A 60 5.17 1.15 -1.75
N ILE A 61 4.23 1.53 -2.60
CA ILE A 61 3.56 0.61 -3.53
C ILE A 61 4.55 0.07 -4.57
N ARG A 62 5.43 0.93 -5.11
CA ARG A 62 6.52 0.50 -5.98
C ARG A 62 7.40 -0.56 -5.30
N GLN A 63 7.77 -0.34 -4.04
CA GLN A 63 8.56 -1.29 -3.26
C GLN A 63 7.81 -2.62 -3.03
N GLN A 64 6.50 -2.58 -2.75
CA GLN A 64 5.69 -3.80 -2.62
C GLN A 64 5.73 -4.62 -3.93
N PHE A 65 5.54 -3.97 -5.09
CA PHE A 65 5.68 -4.64 -6.38
C PHE A 65 7.07 -5.24 -6.61
N GLN A 66 8.14 -4.48 -6.30
CA GLN A 66 9.51 -4.96 -6.44
C GLN A 66 9.82 -6.16 -5.55
N GLN A 67 9.33 -6.17 -4.31
CA GLN A 67 9.47 -7.32 -3.40
C GLN A 67 8.78 -8.57 -3.93
N MET A 68 7.71 -8.40 -4.72
CA MET A 68 7.02 -9.49 -5.40
C MET A 68 7.67 -9.90 -6.74
N GLY A 69 8.78 -9.28 -7.14
CA GLY A 69 9.53 -9.59 -8.36
C GLY A 69 9.05 -8.86 -9.61
N TYR A 70 8.11 -7.93 -9.48
CA TYR A 70 7.64 -7.13 -10.61
C TYR A 70 8.67 -6.08 -11.02
N ARG A 71 8.78 -5.84 -12.33
CA ARG A 71 9.39 -4.60 -12.83
C ARG A 71 8.41 -3.47 -12.56
N SER A 72 8.77 -2.58 -11.62
CA SER A 72 7.94 -1.44 -11.24
C SER A 72 8.71 -0.12 -11.26
N ASP A 73 8.03 0.93 -11.72
CA ASP A 73 8.55 2.28 -11.88
C ASP A 73 7.51 3.33 -11.48
N ILE A 74 7.97 4.51 -11.09
CA ILE A 74 7.12 5.68 -10.81
C ILE A 74 7.21 6.65 -11.99
N ARG A 75 6.06 7.05 -12.50
CA ARG A 75 5.95 8.13 -13.50
C ARG A 75 5.30 9.33 -12.88
N THR A 76 5.96 10.48 -12.99
CA THR A 76 5.38 11.76 -12.56
C THR A 76 4.59 12.40 -13.69
N PHE A 77 3.51 13.09 -13.35
CA PHE A 77 2.74 13.90 -14.28
C PHE A 77 2.45 15.27 -13.67
N ASN A 78 2.39 16.31 -14.52
CA ASN A 78 2.00 17.64 -14.09
C ASN A 78 0.51 17.84 -14.36
N SER A 79 -0.20 18.37 -13.36
CA SER A 79 -1.61 18.70 -13.46
C SER A 79 -1.88 20.04 -12.76
N ARG A 80 -3.13 20.50 -12.83
CA ARG A 80 -3.59 21.69 -12.14
C ARG A 80 -5.07 21.59 -11.80
N TYR A 81 -5.46 22.23 -10.71
CA TYR A 81 -6.86 22.35 -10.30
C TYR A 81 -7.17 23.78 -9.88
N ILE A 82 -8.46 24.13 -9.83
CA ILE A 82 -8.91 25.46 -9.40
C ILE A 82 -9.19 25.40 -7.90
N TYR A 83 -8.61 26.34 -7.17
CA TYR A 83 -8.87 26.57 -5.76
C TYR A 83 -9.71 27.84 -5.57
N THR A 84 -10.69 27.81 -4.66
CA THR A 84 -11.55 28.95 -4.34
C THR A 84 -11.27 29.48 -2.93
N ALA A 85 -10.68 30.66 -2.83
CA ALA A 85 -10.43 31.33 -1.56
C ALA A 85 -11.73 31.86 -0.92
N ARG A 86 -11.69 32.20 0.38
CA ARG A 86 -12.83 32.69 1.17
C ARG A 86 -13.48 33.94 0.59
N ASP A 87 -12.72 34.76 -0.13
CA ASP A 87 -13.20 35.95 -0.84
C ASP A 87 -13.73 35.65 -2.26
N ASN A 88 -14.01 34.38 -2.57
CA ASN A 88 -14.45 33.85 -3.86
C ASN A 88 -13.45 34.03 -5.01
N ARG A 89 -12.20 34.43 -4.76
CA ARG A 89 -11.16 34.41 -5.80
C ARG A 89 -10.82 32.98 -6.17
N LYS A 90 -10.72 32.74 -7.48
CA LYS A 90 -10.33 31.46 -8.05
C LYS A 90 -8.90 31.53 -8.58
N SER A 91 -8.05 30.59 -8.18
CA SER A 91 -6.66 30.50 -8.64
C SER A 91 -6.33 29.08 -9.10
N TRP A 92 -5.47 28.98 -10.11
CA TRP A 92 -4.91 27.70 -10.52
C TRP A 92 -3.81 27.26 -9.57
N HIS A 93 -3.93 26.04 -9.06
CA HIS A 93 -2.92 25.38 -8.26
C HIS A 93 -2.29 24.28 -9.11
N ASN A 94 -0.98 24.40 -9.36
CA ASN A 94 -0.23 23.40 -10.10
C ASN A 94 0.25 22.31 -9.14
N VAL A 95 0.16 21.07 -9.57
CA VAL A 95 0.59 19.90 -8.80
C VAL A 95 1.36 18.94 -9.71
N THR A 96 2.28 18.20 -9.11
CA THR A 96 2.97 17.09 -9.77
C THR A 96 2.57 15.81 -9.05
N GLY A 97 1.78 14.97 -9.70
CA GLY A 97 1.36 13.69 -9.15
C GLY A 97 2.26 12.54 -9.59
N SER A 98 2.07 11.38 -8.97
CA SER A 98 2.81 10.15 -9.20
C SER A 98 1.87 9.03 -9.64
N THR A 99 2.33 8.21 -10.57
CA THR A 99 1.67 6.96 -10.97
C THR A 99 2.66 5.82 -10.80
N VAL A 100 2.25 4.74 -10.15
CA VAL A 100 3.07 3.54 -10.00
C VAL A 100 2.64 2.52 -11.05
N ILE A 101 3.59 2.03 -11.84
CA ILE A 101 3.29 1.02 -12.86
C ILE A 101 4.07 -0.24 -12.54
N ALA A 102 3.41 -1.40 -12.58
CA ALA A 102 4.05 -2.71 -12.48
C ALA A 102 3.57 -3.65 -13.58
N ALA A 103 4.48 -4.49 -14.08
CA ALA A 103 4.25 -5.33 -15.26
C ALA A 103 4.42 -6.83 -14.98
N HIS A 104 3.37 -7.61 -15.27
CA HIS A 104 3.42 -9.06 -15.47
C HIS A 104 3.45 -9.34 -16.96
N GLU A 105 4.46 -10.06 -17.47
CA GLU A 105 4.48 -10.39 -18.90
C GLU A 105 3.61 -11.61 -19.21
N GLY A 106 2.85 -11.52 -20.30
CA GLY A 106 2.06 -12.61 -20.85
C GLY A 106 2.73 -13.25 -22.07
N LYS A 107 2.08 -14.26 -22.64
CA LYS A 107 2.53 -14.94 -23.86
C LYS A 107 2.24 -14.13 -25.13
N ALA A 108 1.12 -13.42 -25.14
CA ALA A 108 0.63 -12.64 -26.26
C ALA A 108 0.78 -11.13 -26.02
N PRO A 109 0.84 -10.29 -27.08
CA PRO A 109 1.12 -8.85 -26.94
C PRO A 109 -0.01 -8.04 -26.28
N GLN A 110 -1.21 -8.59 -26.16
CA GLN A 110 -2.34 -7.91 -25.52
C GLN A 110 -2.11 -7.76 -24.01
N GLN A 111 -2.71 -6.72 -23.44
CA GLN A 111 -2.56 -6.37 -22.03
C GLN A 111 -3.91 -6.17 -21.35
N ILE A 112 -4.00 -6.57 -20.08
CA ILE A 112 -5.07 -6.24 -19.15
C ILE A 112 -4.54 -5.17 -18.21
N ILE A 113 -5.25 -4.05 -18.11
CA ILE A 113 -4.92 -2.97 -17.17
C ILE A 113 -5.82 -3.11 -15.94
N ILE A 114 -5.18 -3.17 -14.78
CA ILE A 114 -5.83 -3.19 -13.47
C ILE A 114 -5.45 -1.88 -12.80
N MET A 115 -6.45 -1.07 -12.47
CA MET A 115 -6.24 0.31 -12.04
C MET A 115 -6.87 0.59 -10.68
N ALA A 116 -6.15 1.33 -9.84
CA ALA A 116 -6.66 1.88 -8.58
C ALA A 116 -5.96 3.21 -8.32
N HIS A 117 -6.71 4.28 -8.06
CA HIS A 117 -6.08 5.57 -7.80
C HIS A 117 -5.40 5.59 -6.42
N LEU A 118 -4.27 6.30 -6.38
CA LEU A 118 -3.37 6.39 -5.23
C LEU A 118 -3.85 7.42 -4.22
N ASP A 119 -4.32 8.56 -4.71
CA ASP A 119 -4.47 9.78 -3.94
C ASP A 119 -5.74 9.80 -3.10
N THR A 120 -5.80 10.76 -2.18
CA THR A 120 -7.02 11.10 -1.44
C THR A 120 -7.53 12.46 -1.87
N TYR A 121 -8.80 12.73 -1.57
CA TYR A 121 -9.43 14.01 -1.81
C TYR A 121 -8.56 15.21 -1.41
N ALA A 122 -8.36 16.13 -2.35
CA ALA A 122 -7.67 17.40 -2.15
C ALA A 122 -8.70 18.54 -2.02
N PRO A 123 -8.59 19.42 -1.01
CA PRO A 123 -9.52 20.52 -0.84
C PRO A 123 -9.46 21.50 -2.01
N LEU A 124 -10.63 21.89 -2.51
CA LEU A 124 -10.78 22.80 -3.65
C LEU A 124 -11.17 24.23 -3.21
N SER A 125 -11.31 24.46 -1.91
CA SER A 125 -11.63 25.76 -1.33
C SER A 125 -11.17 25.91 0.12
N ASP A 126 -11.15 27.16 0.61
CA ASP A 126 -10.96 27.43 2.05
C ASP A 126 -12.09 26.78 2.88
N ALA A 127 -13.30 26.70 2.34
CA ALA A 127 -14.43 26.04 3.00
C ALA A 127 -14.22 24.52 3.15
N ASP A 128 -13.68 23.86 2.12
CA ASP A 128 -13.33 22.44 2.19
C ASP A 128 -12.24 22.19 3.25
N ALA A 129 -11.22 23.05 3.27
CA ALA A 129 -10.14 22.98 4.25
C ALA A 129 -10.65 23.21 5.68
N ASP A 130 -11.51 24.22 5.90
CA ASP A 130 -12.15 24.49 7.19
C ASP A 130 -13.02 23.31 7.66
N ALA A 131 -13.67 22.61 6.72
CA ALA A 131 -14.48 21.42 6.98
C ALA A 131 -13.63 20.14 7.17
N ASN A 132 -12.30 20.23 7.14
CA ASN A 132 -11.36 19.11 7.18
C ASN A 132 -11.65 18.06 6.09
N LEU A 133 -12.09 18.50 4.91
CA LEU A 133 -12.17 17.63 3.74
C LEU A 133 -10.77 17.47 3.14
N GLY A 134 -10.34 16.22 3.00
CA GLY A 134 -8.94 15.95 2.67
C GLY A 134 -8.03 16.19 3.87
N GLY A 135 -6.84 16.72 3.62
CA GLY A 135 -5.91 17.09 4.67
C GLY A 135 -5.18 15.91 5.31
N LEU A 136 -4.26 16.21 6.22
CA LEU A 136 -3.28 15.27 6.76
C LEU A 136 -3.89 14.13 7.62
N THR A 137 -5.16 14.23 7.97
CA THR A 137 -5.88 13.23 8.79
C THR A 137 -6.77 12.31 7.97
N LEU A 138 -7.01 12.62 6.68
CA LEU A 138 -7.84 11.77 5.82
C LEU A 138 -7.11 10.47 5.49
N GLN A 139 -7.48 9.39 6.18
CA GLN A 139 -6.89 8.07 5.97
C GLN A 139 -7.20 7.50 4.58
N GLY A 140 -8.33 7.87 3.97
CA GLY A 140 -8.73 7.37 2.66
C GLY A 140 -8.77 5.85 2.59
N MET A 141 -9.35 5.20 3.60
CA MET A 141 -9.40 3.73 3.67
C MET A 141 -10.21 3.18 2.50
N ASP A 142 -11.47 3.58 2.39
CA ASP A 142 -12.36 3.14 1.30
C ASP A 142 -12.02 3.84 -0.02
N ASP A 143 -11.64 5.11 0.07
CA ASP A 143 -11.27 5.97 -1.06
C ASP A 143 -9.80 6.42 -0.94
N ASN A 144 -8.82 5.65 -1.44
CA ASN A 144 -8.93 4.32 -2.06
C ASN A 144 -7.81 3.35 -1.63
N ALA A 145 -7.44 3.34 -0.35
CA ALA A 145 -6.44 2.40 0.16
C ALA A 145 -6.90 0.93 0.02
N ALA A 146 -8.21 0.69 0.10
CA ALA A 146 -8.84 -0.61 -0.12
C ALA A 146 -8.58 -1.13 -1.54
N GLY A 147 -8.78 -0.30 -2.57
CA GLY A 147 -8.50 -0.69 -3.96
C GLY A 147 -7.02 -1.00 -4.19
N LEU A 148 -6.12 -0.20 -3.62
CA LEU A 148 -4.67 -0.46 -3.67
C LEU A 148 -4.30 -1.77 -2.97
N GLY A 149 -4.91 -2.05 -1.81
CA GLY A 149 -4.72 -3.32 -1.10
C GLY A 149 -5.15 -4.53 -1.93
N VAL A 150 -6.33 -4.47 -2.54
CA VAL A 150 -6.83 -5.55 -3.42
C VAL A 150 -5.94 -5.73 -4.63
N MET A 151 -5.47 -4.64 -5.25
CA MET A 151 -4.52 -4.69 -6.36
C MET A 151 -3.22 -5.41 -5.96
N LEU A 152 -2.66 -5.07 -4.80
CA LEU A 152 -1.44 -5.67 -4.30
C LEU A 152 -1.61 -7.16 -3.99
N GLU A 153 -2.74 -7.58 -3.41
CA GLU A 153 -3.02 -9.02 -3.20
C GLU A 153 -3.19 -9.76 -4.53
N LEU A 154 -3.85 -9.15 -5.51
CA LEU A 154 -3.99 -9.75 -6.83
C LEU A 154 -2.62 -9.94 -7.49
N ALA A 155 -1.73 -8.96 -7.39
CA ALA A 155 -0.35 -9.07 -7.86
C ALA A 155 0.41 -10.17 -7.10
N GLU A 156 0.28 -10.24 -5.78
CA GLU A 156 0.90 -11.29 -4.95
C GLU A 156 0.55 -12.69 -5.45
N ARG A 157 -0.72 -12.92 -5.79
CA ARG A 157 -1.20 -14.20 -6.31
C ARG A 157 -0.76 -14.51 -7.73
N LEU A 158 -0.64 -13.47 -8.56
CA LEU A 158 -0.33 -13.63 -9.98
C LEU A 158 1.17 -13.71 -10.26
N LYS A 159 2.04 -13.31 -9.31
CA LYS A 159 3.50 -13.23 -9.51
C LYS A 159 4.14 -14.49 -10.12
N ASN A 160 3.63 -15.67 -9.76
CA ASN A 160 4.11 -16.97 -10.26
C ASN A 160 3.14 -17.68 -11.21
N THR A 161 2.05 -17.02 -11.60
CA THR A 161 1.01 -17.59 -12.45
C THR A 161 1.26 -17.18 -13.90
N PRO A 162 1.53 -18.11 -14.83
CA PRO A 162 1.63 -17.78 -16.25
C PRO A 162 0.29 -17.26 -16.79
N THR A 163 0.32 -16.17 -17.53
CA THR A 163 -0.88 -15.57 -18.13
C THR A 163 -0.78 -15.54 -19.66
N GLU A 164 -1.93 -15.60 -20.34
CA GLU A 164 -1.97 -15.43 -21.80
C GLU A 164 -1.65 -14.00 -22.19
N TYR A 165 -2.27 -13.03 -21.51
CA TYR A 165 -2.06 -11.59 -21.73
C TYR A 165 -1.18 -11.00 -20.65
N GLY A 166 -0.42 -9.96 -20.99
CA GLY A 166 0.33 -9.19 -20.01
C GLY A 166 -0.62 -8.47 -19.06
N ILE A 167 -0.22 -8.28 -17.80
CA ILE A 167 -0.98 -7.51 -16.83
C ILE A 167 -0.18 -6.27 -16.48
N ARG A 168 -0.86 -5.12 -16.44
CA ARG A 168 -0.32 -3.84 -16.01
C ARG A 168 -1.13 -3.36 -14.82
N PHE A 169 -0.47 -3.26 -13.67
CA PHE A 169 -1.03 -2.62 -12.48
C PHE A 169 -0.66 -1.13 -12.54
N VAL A 170 -1.66 -0.25 -12.43
CA VAL A 170 -1.54 1.20 -12.61
C VAL A 170 -2.26 1.98 -11.51
#